data_AF-A0AAD2C422-F1
#
_entry.id   AF-A0AAD2C422-F1
#
_cell.length_a   1.000
_cell.length_b   1.000
_cell.length_c   1.000
_cell.angle_alpha   90.00
_cell.angle_beta   90.00
_cell.angle_gamma   90.00
#
_symmetry.space_group_name_H-M   'P 1'
#
loop_
_entity.id
_entity.type
_entity.pdbx_description
1 polymer ?
#
loop_
_entity_poly.entity_id
_entity_poly.type
_entity_poly.pdbx_seq_one_letter_code
_entity_poly.pdbx_strand_id
1 'polypeptide(L)'
;MKIPQSFTRSRCPSNTAAGAILQRDASRVLRRVANDLALRQREYSIRTRRQRRRLVDVFALHTDALYFEISHAPADPKVLVRYRTCAGRHDLGGGRNNAVCLESLASPEGYSQLLANLRFVAGRRG
;
A
#
# COMPACT_ATOMS: atom_id res chain seq x y z
N MET A 1 2.43 10.85 -8.38
CA MET A 1 0.99 10.51 -8.45
C MET A 1 0.23 11.46 -7.52
N LYS A 2 -1.01 11.89 -7.77
CA LYS A 2 -1.74 12.72 -6.78
C LYS A 2 -2.16 11.88 -5.56
N ILE A 3 -1.76 12.29 -4.36
CA ILE A 3 -2.13 11.62 -3.11
C ILE A 3 -3.58 11.95 -2.73
N PRO A 4 -4.41 10.95 -2.43
CA PRO A 4 -5.78 11.18 -1.95
C PRO A 4 -5.80 11.95 -0.63
N GLN A 5 -6.75 12.88 -0.46
CA GLN A 5 -6.88 13.62 0.82
C GLN A 5 -7.20 12.70 2.01
N SER A 6 -7.80 11.53 1.76
CA SER A 6 -8.04 10.51 2.79
C SER A 6 -6.75 9.97 3.42
N PHE A 7 -5.59 10.17 2.78
CA PHE A 7 -4.30 9.68 3.28
C PHE A 7 -3.65 10.61 4.31
N THR A 8 -4.07 11.88 4.35
CA THR A 8 -3.48 12.92 5.21
C THR A 8 -4.44 13.42 6.29
N ARG A 9 -5.64 12.84 6.38
CA ARG A 9 -6.64 13.20 7.38
C ARG A 9 -6.62 12.20 8.54
N SER A 10 -6.50 12.73 9.75
CA SER A 10 -6.83 11.99 10.97
C SER A 10 -8.29 11.50 10.89
N ARG A 11 -8.55 10.30 11.36
CA ARG A 11 -9.88 9.69 11.29
C ARG A 11 -10.31 9.15 12.65
N CYS A 12 -11.57 9.40 13.00
CA CYS A 12 -12.22 8.72 14.11
C CYS A 12 -12.59 7.27 13.72
N PRO A 13 -12.28 6.26 14.54
CA PRO A 13 -12.51 4.85 14.21
C PRO A 13 -13.99 4.46 14.09
N SER A 14 -14.89 5.27 14.66
CA SER A 14 -16.35 5.16 14.55
C SER A 14 -16.92 5.71 13.25
N ASN A 15 -16.18 6.55 12.50
CA ASN A 15 -16.65 7.13 11.26
C ASN A 15 -16.49 6.11 10.11
N THR A 16 -17.55 5.36 9.82
CA THR A 16 -17.60 4.32 8.77
C THR A 16 -17.46 4.89 7.37
N ALA A 17 -18.06 6.05 7.09
CA ALA A 17 -17.99 6.71 5.79
C ALA A 17 -16.55 7.10 5.41
N ALA A 18 -15.80 7.69 6.35
CA ALA A 18 -14.39 8.01 6.15
C ALA A 18 -13.54 6.75 5.85
N GLY A 19 -13.93 5.60 6.37
CA GLY A 19 -13.25 4.32 6.09
C GLY A 19 -13.53 3.76 4.72
N ALA A 20 -14.78 3.84 4.28
CA ALA A 20 -15.14 3.45 2.92
C ALA A 20 -14.39 4.30 1.87
N ILE A 21 -14.25 5.61 2.13
CA ILE A 21 -13.46 6.52 1.28
C ILE A 21 -11.98 6.10 1.28
N LEU A 22 -11.38 5.90 2.45
CA LEU A 22 -9.99 5.45 2.58
C LEU A 22 -9.76 4.12 1.84
N GLN A 23 -10.63 3.14 2.01
CA GLN A 23 -10.54 1.86 1.33
C GLN A 23 -10.60 2.01 -0.19
N ARG A 24 -11.53 2.84 -0.70
CA ARG A 24 -11.67 3.10 -2.14
C ARG A 24 -10.43 3.76 -2.71
N ASP A 25 -9.90 4.76 -2.00
CA ASP A 25 -8.71 5.51 -2.42
C ASP A 25 -7.45 4.65 -2.34
N ALA A 26 -7.25 3.90 -1.26
CA ALA A 26 -6.16 2.94 -1.11
C ALA A 26 -6.20 1.88 -2.22
N SER A 27 -7.37 1.28 -2.47
CA SER A 27 -7.53 0.31 -3.55
C SER A 27 -7.28 0.91 -4.94
N ARG A 28 -7.54 2.20 -5.14
CA ARG A 28 -7.22 2.90 -6.40
C ARG A 28 -5.70 3.09 -6.54
N VAL A 29 -5.02 3.53 -5.48
CA VAL A 29 -3.55 3.70 -5.47
C VAL A 29 -2.86 2.36 -5.71
N LEU A 30 -3.27 1.29 -5.01
CA LEU A 30 -2.69 -0.05 -5.17
C LEU A 30 -2.87 -0.60 -6.59
N ARG A 31 -4.04 -0.41 -7.21
CA ARG A 31 -4.26 -0.77 -8.62
C ARG A 31 -3.37 0.01 -9.57
N ARG A 32 -3.19 1.31 -9.32
CA ARG A 32 -2.28 2.13 -10.13
C ARG A 32 -0.84 1.66 -10.01
N VAL A 33 -0.36 1.40 -8.79
CA VAL A 33 0.97 0.82 -8.58
C VAL A 33 1.11 -0.52 -9.31
N ALA A 34 0.10 -1.41 -9.22
CA ALA A 34 0.13 -2.69 -9.93
C ALA A 34 0.22 -2.52 -11.46
N ASN A 35 -0.55 -1.59 -12.02
CA ASN A 35 -0.50 -1.26 -13.45
C ASN A 35 0.85 -0.67 -13.85
N ASP A 36 1.39 0.27 -13.06
CA ASP A 36 2.69 0.90 -13.32
C ASP A 36 3.86 -0.10 -13.17
N LEU A 37 3.68 -1.15 -12.37
CA LEU A 37 4.58 -2.30 -12.29
C LEU A 37 4.37 -3.35 -13.39
N ALA A 38 3.43 -3.12 -14.31
CA ALA A 38 3.03 -4.04 -15.38
C ALA A 38 2.65 -5.44 -14.86
N LEU A 39 1.97 -5.50 -13.70
CA LEU A 39 1.45 -6.74 -13.14
C LEU A 39 0.13 -7.12 -13.83
N ARG A 40 0.01 -8.39 -14.26
CA ARG A 40 -1.27 -8.93 -14.73
C ARG A 40 -2.19 -9.17 -13.55
N GLN A 41 -3.50 -9.12 -13.77
CA GLN A 41 -4.51 -9.34 -12.72
C GLN A 41 -4.33 -10.66 -11.94
N ARG A 42 -3.79 -11.69 -12.60
CA ARG A 42 -3.49 -13.00 -11.99
C ARG A 42 -2.22 -13.03 -11.13
N GLU A 43 -1.37 -12.00 -11.23
CA GLU A 43 -0.06 -11.93 -10.53
C GLU A 43 -0.13 -11.22 -9.19
N TYR A 44 -1.28 -10.61 -8.87
CA TYR A 44 -1.45 -9.89 -7.63
C TYR A 44 -2.85 -10.08 -7.05
N SER A 45 -2.97 -9.76 -5.76
CA SER A 45 -4.24 -9.63 -5.08
C SER A 45 -4.23 -8.37 -4.25
N ILE A 46 -5.34 -7.64 -4.25
CA ILE A 46 -5.55 -6.51 -3.35
C ILE A 46 -6.34 -7.01 -2.16
N ARG A 47 -5.74 -6.93 -0.98
CA ARG A 47 -6.32 -7.41 0.28
C ARG A 47 -6.68 -6.22 1.15
N THR A 48 -7.85 -6.29 1.76
CA THR A 48 -8.27 -5.35 2.80
C THR A 48 -8.41 -6.12 4.10
N ARG A 49 -7.81 -5.65 5.18
CA ARG A 49 -7.90 -6.26 6.50
C ARG A 49 -8.05 -5.16 7.54
N ARG A 50 -8.95 -5.38 8.50
CA ARG A 50 -9.06 -4.53 9.69
C ARG A 50 -8.52 -5.29 10.89
N GLN A 51 -7.41 -4.82 11.46
CA GLN A 51 -6.85 -5.38 12.69
C GLN A 51 -7.70 -4.91 13.88
N ARG A 52 -8.80 -5.65 14.17
CA ARG A 52 -9.82 -5.25 15.15
C ARG A 52 -9.25 -4.81 16.51
N ARG A 53 -8.24 -5.53 17.04
CA ARG A 53 -7.61 -5.21 18.34
C ARG A 53 -6.87 -3.88 18.35
N ARG A 54 -6.32 -3.44 17.21
CA ARG A 54 -5.55 -2.20 17.09
C ARG A 54 -6.31 -1.10 16.33
N LEU A 55 -7.52 -1.42 15.87
CA LEU A 55 -8.35 -0.57 15.00
C LEU A 55 -7.63 -0.07 13.74
N VAL A 56 -6.62 -0.80 13.27
CA VAL A 56 -5.83 -0.43 12.09
C VAL A 56 -6.48 -1.00 10.83
N ASP A 57 -6.77 -0.13 9.87
CA ASP A 57 -7.17 -0.53 8.53
C ASP A 57 -5.91 -0.74 7.67
N VAL A 58 -5.78 -1.91 7.06
CA VAL A 58 -4.62 -2.30 6.23
C VAL A 58 -5.10 -2.71 4.85
N PHE A 59 -4.51 -2.10 3.82
CA PHE A 59 -4.76 -2.37 2.42
C PHE A 59 -3.44 -2.79 1.78
N ALA A 60 -3.40 -3.93 1.09
CA ALA A 60 -2.14 -4.44 0.56
C ALA A 60 -2.27 -4.95 -0.87
N LEU A 61 -1.30 -4.59 -1.71
CA LEU A 61 -1.00 -5.25 -2.97
C LEU A 61 -0.02 -6.39 -2.67
N HIS A 62 -0.45 -7.63 -2.91
CA HIS A 62 0.33 -8.82 -2.62
C HIS A 62 0.58 -9.62 -3.90
N THR A 63 1.84 -9.84 -4.24
CA THR A 63 2.31 -10.69 -5.34
C THR A 63 3.06 -11.90 -4.79
N ASP A 64 3.68 -12.71 -5.64
CA ASP A 64 4.50 -13.83 -5.19
C ASP A 64 5.86 -13.39 -4.60
N ALA A 65 6.30 -12.15 -4.82
CA ALA A 65 7.61 -11.64 -4.37
C ALA A 65 7.53 -10.31 -3.60
N LEU A 66 6.43 -9.56 -3.73
CA LEU A 66 6.25 -8.22 -3.19
C LEU A 66 4.97 -8.12 -2.33
N TYR A 67 5.11 -7.53 -1.16
CA TYR A 67 4.01 -7.08 -0.32
C TYR A 67 4.11 -5.56 -0.13
N PHE A 68 3.18 -4.82 -0.73
CA PHE A 68 3.11 -3.35 -0.64
C PHE A 68 1.84 -2.95 0.11
N GLU A 69 1.98 -2.30 1.26
CA GLU A 69 0.88 -1.99 2.18
C GLU A 69 0.67 -0.50 2.42
N ILE A 70 -0.59 -0.15 2.64
CA ILE A 70 -1.06 1.15 3.13
C ILE A 70 -1.86 0.84 4.40
N SER A 71 -1.42 1.35 5.53
CA SER A 71 -2.06 1.14 6.83
C SER A 71 -2.47 2.47 7.46
N HIS A 72 -3.62 2.52 8.14
CA HIS A 72 -4.04 3.67 8.92
C HIS A 72 -4.49 3.25 10.31
N ALA A 73 -3.79 3.73 11.34
CA ALA A 73 -4.28 3.64 12.71
C ALA A 73 -5.05 4.93 13.06
N PRO A 74 -6.06 4.86 13.94
CA PRO A 74 -6.81 6.05 14.35
C PRO A 74 -5.95 7.11 15.06
N ALA A 75 -4.87 6.68 15.71
CA ALA A 75 -3.92 7.56 16.39
C ALA A 75 -2.95 8.25 15.40
N ASP A 76 -2.84 7.76 14.16
CA ASP A 76 -1.91 8.31 13.18
C ASP A 76 -2.57 9.47 12.41
N PRO A 77 -1.89 10.62 12.27
CA PRO A 77 -2.42 11.75 11.52
C PRO A 77 -2.48 11.50 10.01
N LYS A 78 -1.68 10.54 9.52
CA LYS A 78 -1.59 10.16 8.10
C LYS A 78 -1.43 8.65 7.96
N VAL A 79 -1.71 8.14 6.78
CA VAL A 79 -1.48 6.73 6.48
C VAL A 79 0.01 6.44 6.45
N LEU A 80 0.37 5.19 6.78
CA LEU A 80 1.72 4.68 6.69
C LEU A 80 1.79 3.76 5.48
N VAL A 81 2.78 3.98 4.62
CA VAL A 81 3.01 3.17 3.42
C VAL A 81 4.30 2.40 3.60
N ARG A 82 4.28 1.10 3.32
CA ARG A 82 5.45 0.23 3.46
C ARG A 82 5.50 -0.82 2.37
N TYR A 83 6.69 -1.39 2.16
CA TYR A 83 6.84 -2.57 1.34
C TYR A 83 7.85 -3.55 1.93
N ARG A 84 7.72 -4.82 1.56
CA ARG A 84 8.67 -5.88 1.88
C ARG A 84 8.67 -6.96 0.80
N THR A 85 9.71 -7.77 0.79
CA THR A 85 9.72 -9.04 0.06
C THR A 85 8.77 -10.04 0.72
N CYS A 86 8.22 -10.96 -0.06
CA CYS A 86 7.47 -12.12 0.46
C CYS A 86 7.78 -13.36 -0.38
N ALA A 87 7.63 -14.56 0.21
CA ALA A 87 7.75 -15.83 -0.48
C ALA A 87 6.35 -16.40 -0.79
N GLY A 88 5.78 -15.98 -1.91
CA GLY A 88 4.44 -16.37 -2.33
C GLY A 88 3.31 -15.57 -1.66
N ARG A 89 2.08 -15.78 -2.13
CA ARG A 89 0.87 -15.03 -1.70
C ARG A 89 0.31 -15.40 -0.34
N HIS A 90 0.86 -16.43 0.29
CA HIS A 90 0.46 -16.87 1.63
C HIS A 90 1.44 -16.41 2.70
N ASP A 91 2.62 -15.93 2.30
CA ASP A 91 3.58 -15.35 3.23
C ASP A 91 3.10 -13.98 3.71
N LEU A 92 2.84 -13.90 5.02
CA LEU A 92 2.46 -12.70 5.74
C LEU A 92 3.56 -12.21 6.68
N GLY A 93 4.68 -12.95 6.78
CA GLY A 93 5.85 -12.61 7.58
C GLY A 93 6.88 -11.82 6.77
N GLY A 94 7.15 -12.27 5.54
CA GLY A 94 8.01 -11.60 4.57
C GLY A 94 9.38 -11.17 5.10
N GLY A 95 10.08 -10.37 4.30
CA GLY A 95 11.27 -9.66 4.73
C GLY A 95 10.97 -8.44 5.60
N ARG A 96 12.01 -7.67 5.92
CA ARG A 96 11.90 -6.43 6.70
C ARG A 96 11.00 -5.41 5.98
N ASN A 97 10.15 -4.73 6.77
CA ASN A 97 9.36 -3.60 6.28
C ASN A 97 10.24 -2.39 5.96
N ASN A 98 10.06 -1.86 4.76
CA ASN A 98 10.68 -0.63 4.29
C ASN A 98 9.61 0.47 4.27
N ALA A 99 9.83 1.54 5.02
CA ALA A 99 8.91 2.67 5.03
C ALA A 99 9.00 3.46 3.73
N VAL A 100 7.85 3.92 3.23
CA VAL A 100 7.75 4.79 2.06
C VAL A 100 7.23 6.14 2.50
N CYS A 101 7.97 7.18 2.16
CA CYS A 101 7.58 8.57 2.39
C CYS A 101 6.37 8.90 1.50
N LEU A 102 5.28 9.42 2.08
CA LEU A 102 4.06 9.77 1.32
C LEU A 102 4.35 10.88 0.29
N GLU A 103 5.26 11.76 0.65
CA GLU A 103 5.74 12.89 -0.13
C GLU A 103 6.45 12.40 -1.40
N SER A 104 7.20 11.28 -1.32
CA SER A 104 7.82 10.65 -2.49
C SER A 104 6.78 10.11 -3.48
N LEU A 105 5.64 9.61 -3.01
CA LEU A 105 4.55 9.18 -3.90
C LEU A 105 3.89 10.36 -4.65
N ALA A 106 3.93 11.56 -4.04
CA ALA A 106 3.39 12.77 -4.64
C ALA A 106 4.25 13.29 -5.80
N SER A 107 5.58 13.28 -5.64
CA SER A 107 6.54 13.72 -6.67
C SER A 107 6.69 12.72 -7.83
N PRO A 108 6.83 13.16 -9.09
CA PRO A 108 7.17 12.28 -10.22
C PRO A 108 8.47 11.51 -10.02
N GLU A 109 9.51 12.18 -9.53
CA GLU A 109 10.86 11.63 -9.34
C GLU A 109 10.85 10.56 -8.25
N GLY A 110 10.30 10.89 -7.06
CA GLY A 110 10.20 9.97 -5.95
C GLY A 110 9.31 8.76 -6.25
N TYR A 111 8.24 8.95 -7.03
CA TYR A 111 7.38 7.85 -7.44
C TYR A 111 8.09 6.92 -8.42
N SER A 112 8.87 7.47 -9.34
CA SER A 112 9.66 6.69 -10.31
C SER A 112 10.75 5.87 -9.62
N GLN A 113 11.45 6.46 -8.65
CA GLN A 113 12.44 5.76 -7.81
C GLN A 113 11.79 4.64 -6.99
N LEU A 114 10.61 4.90 -6.40
CA LEU A 114 9.86 3.86 -5.70
C LEU A 114 9.51 2.71 -6.64
N LEU A 115 8.96 3.00 -7.83
CA LEU A 115 8.63 1.95 -8.80
C LEU A 115 9.84 1.13 -9.22
N ALA A 116 11.00 1.76 -9.42
CA ALA A 116 12.25 1.05 -9.71
C ALA A 116 12.62 0.07 -8.58
N ASN A 117 12.53 0.52 -7.32
CA ASN A 117 12.78 -0.33 -6.14
C ASN A 117 11.77 -1.48 -6.04
N LEU A 118 10.48 -1.20 -6.26
CA LEU A 118 9.44 -2.21 -6.22
C LEU A 118 9.60 -3.25 -7.34
N ARG A 119 10.03 -2.84 -8.54
CA ARG A 119 10.36 -3.76 -9.65
C ARG A 119 11.52 -4.69 -9.28
N PHE A 120 12.58 -4.13 -8.69
CA PHE A 120 13.71 -4.91 -8.20
C PHE A 120 13.26 -5.94 -7.14
N VAL A 121 12.49 -5.51 -6.14
CA VAL A 121 11.94 -6.39 -5.09
C VAL A 121 11.01 -7.46 -5.66
N ALA A 122 10.21 -7.12 -6.67
CA ALA A 122 9.32 -8.06 -7.34
C ALA A 122 10.05 -9.05 -8.28
N GLY A 123 11.39 -9.00 -8.36
CA GLY A 123 12.18 -9.84 -9.26
C GLY A 123 12.00 -9.50 -10.74
N ARG A 124 11.44 -8.32 -11.03
CA ARG A 124 11.17 -7.82 -12.38
C ARG A 124 12.30 -6.89 -12.77
N ARG A 125 13.37 -7.45 -13.31
CA ARG A 125 14.38 -6.65 -14.02
C ARG A 125 13.73 -6.18 -15.33
N GLY A 126 13.68 -4.86 -15.52
CA GLY A 126 13.38 -4.26 -16.82
C GLY A 126 14.52 -4.54 -17.79
#